data_AF-A0A366X3V1-F1
#
_entry.id   AF-A0A366X3V1-F1
#
_cell.length_a   1.000
_cell.length_b   1.000
_cell.length_c   1.000
_cell.angle_alpha   90.00
_cell.angle_beta   90.00
_cell.angle_gamma   90.00
#
_symmetry.space_group_name_H-M   'P 1'
#
loop_
_entity.id
_entity.type
_entity.pdbx_description
1 polymer ?
#
loop_
_entity_poly.entity_id
_entity_poly.type
_entity_poly.pdbx_seq_one_letter_code
_entity_poly.pdbx_strand_id
1 'polypeptide(L)'
;MNYSWCELYLFLKDWQTLVGALLALFAAMVTILVMLCQAASEKKRHRNQLSRKKMAARARMPDALSGISGYVREVGRFLTGQTDERPDAPTSSIETLKQVIEHIDDDASARSFELVSWYQVQRARMQGNDNPQNDTGLLYDIVLLLAYVNSLFDYARNETQTVSNERFSRDEMMSARNNTFDLKYILGHEGQFMQLDERIQNRC
;
A
#
# COMPACT_ATOMS: atom_id res chain seq x y z
N MET A 1 39.30 62.93 -44.18
CA MET A 1 39.08 62.06 -43.01
C MET A 1 37.82 61.17 -43.16
N ASN A 2 37.50 60.65 -44.36
CA ASN A 2 36.31 59.83 -44.59
C ASN A 2 36.60 58.35 -44.92
N TYR A 3 37.88 57.96 -45.04
CA TYR A 3 38.26 56.58 -45.44
C TYR A 3 38.14 55.56 -44.29
N SER A 4 38.33 55.97 -43.04
CA SER A 4 38.26 55.07 -41.87
C SER A 4 36.87 54.48 -41.61
N TRP A 5 35.80 55.20 -41.97
CA TRP A 5 34.43 54.72 -41.76
C TRP A 5 33.98 53.67 -42.78
N CYS A 6 34.44 53.77 -44.04
CA CYS A 6 34.13 52.76 -45.06
C CYS A 6 34.82 51.43 -44.80
N GLU A 7 36.09 51.44 -44.39
CA GLU A 7 36.82 50.21 -44.05
C GLU A 7 36.25 49.51 -42.83
N LEU A 8 35.87 50.27 -41.79
CA LEU A 8 35.20 49.72 -40.60
C LEU A 8 33.84 49.08 -40.96
N TYR A 9 33.08 49.72 -41.85
CA TYR A 9 31.77 49.23 -42.28
C TYR A 9 31.88 47.94 -43.09
N LEU A 10 32.83 47.85 -44.04
CA LEU A 10 33.06 46.64 -44.82
C LEU A 10 33.56 45.49 -43.93
N PHE A 11 34.46 45.78 -43.00
CA PHE A 11 34.94 44.80 -42.03
C PHE A 11 33.81 44.25 -41.14
N LEU A 12 32.94 45.12 -40.61
CA LEU A 12 31.76 44.70 -39.84
C LEU A 12 30.77 43.88 -40.67
N LYS A 13 30.58 44.25 -41.95
CA LYS A 13 29.70 43.54 -42.87
C LYS A 13 30.21 42.13 -43.18
N ASP A 14 31.52 41.97 -43.36
CA ASP A 14 32.14 40.67 -43.65
C ASP A 14 32.14 39.75 -42.42
N TRP A 15 32.18 40.32 -41.20
CA TRP A 15 32.10 39.56 -39.94
C TRP A 15 30.68 39.30 -39.44
N GLN A 16 29.67 39.92 -40.04
CA GLN A 16 28.28 39.84 -39.61
C GLN A 16 27.76 38.39 -39.51
N THR A 17 28.12 37.54 -40.49
CA THR A 17 27.68 36.13 -40.54
C THR A 17 28.31 35.30 -39.42
N LEU A 18 29.59 35.54 -39.11
CA LEU A 18 30.30 34.88 -38.02
C LEU A 18 29.71 35.27 -36.66
N VAL A 19 29.49 36.57 -36.44
CA VAL A 19 28.87 37.07 -35.19
C VAL A 19 27.46 36.52 -35.02
N GLY A 20 26.67 36.45 -36.10
CA GLY A 20 25.34 35.85 -36.08
C GLY A 20 25.37 34.36 -35.69
N ALA A 21 26.29 33.58 -36.25
CA ALA A 21 26.45 32.17 -35.92
C ALA A 21 26.89 31.94 -34.47
N LEU A 22 27.81 32.76 -33.95
CA LEU A 22 28.24 32.69 -32.54
C LEU A 22 27.11 33.03 -31.56
N LEU A 23 26.32 34.07 -31.86
CA LEU A 23 25.14 34.42 -31.06
C LEU A 23 24.11 33.30 -31.06
N ALA A 24 23.87 32.66 -32.22
CA ALA A 24 22.98 31.52 -32.31
C ALA A 24 23.47 30.32 -31.47
N LEU A 25 24.78 30.02 -31.52
CA LEU A 25 25.37 28.95 -30.72
C LEU A 25 25.26 29.25 -29.22
N PHE A 26 25.53 30.49 -28.81
CA PHE A 26 25.38 30.92 -27.42
C PHE A 26 23.92 30.81 -26.95
N ALA A 27 22.96 31.29 -27.75
CA ALA A 27 21.54 31.17 -27.45
C ALA A 27 21.09 29.70 -27.32
N ALA A 28 21.57 28.83 -28.22
CA ALA A 28 21.31 27.40 -28.16
C ALA A 28 21.91 26.76 -26.88
N MET A 29 23.14 27.12 -26.52
CA MET A 29 23.79 26.62 -25.30
C MET A 29 23.02 27.03 -24.04
N VAL A 30 22.61 28.30 -23.95
CA VAL A 30 21.78 28.79 -22.83
C VAL A 30 20.45 28.03 -22.75
N THR A 31 19.81 27.79 -23.89
CA THR A 31 18.55 27.04 -23.97
C THR A 31 18.71 25.63 -23.41
N ILE A 32 19.77 24.92 -23.79
CA ILE A 32 20.06 23.57 -23.29
C ILE A 32 20.27 23.58 -21.78
N LEU A 33 21.05 24.53 -21.25
CA LEU A 33 21.29 24.63 -19.80
C LEU A 33 20.00 24.88 -19.01
N VAL A 34 19.12 25.74 -19.52
CA VAL A 34 17.81 26.01 -18.92
C VAL A 34 16.92 24.76 -18.93
N MET A 35 16.85 24.04 -20.06
CA MET A 35 16.09 22.79 -20.15
C MET A 35 16.61 21.72 -19.19
N LEU A 36 17.94 21.58 -19.03
CA LEU A 36 18.53 20.66 -18.07
C LEU A 36 18.18 21.02 -16.62
N CYS A 37 18.21 22.31 -16.29
CA CYS A 37 17.82 22.81 -14.97
C CYS A 37 16.32 22.55 -14.69
N GLN A 38 15.45 22.81 -15.67
CA GLN A 38 14.02 22.54 -15.57
C GLN A 38 13.74 21.04 -15.38
N ALA A 39 14.38 20.18 -16.16
CA ALA A 39 14.24 18.73 -16.04
C ALA A 39 14.66 18.21 -14.65
N ALA A 40 15.72 18.78 -14.06
CA ALA A 40 16.13 18.43 -12.70
C ALA A 40 15.09 18.89 -11.66
N SER A 41 14.56 20.09 -11.81
CA SER A 41 13.52 20.65 -10.92
C SER A 41 12.21 19.84 -10.98
N GLU A 42 11.77 19.46 -12.17
CA GLU A 42 10.57 18.63 -12.38
C GLU A 42 10.72 17.25 -11.75
N LYS A 43 11.86 16.59 -11.93
CA LYS A 43 12.15 15.30 -11.27
C LYS A 43 12.06 15.42 -9.75
N LYS A 44 12.59 16.50 -9.18
CA LYS A 44 12.51 16.77 -7.72
C LYS A 44 11.05 16.99 -7.28
N ARG A 45 10.28 17.79 -8.02
CA ARG A 45 8.87 18.05 -7.73
C ARG A 45 8.04 16.77 -7.80
N HIS A 46 8.28 15.94 -8.81
CA HIS A 46 7.58 14.67 -8.99
C HIS A 46 7.89 13.70 -7.85
N ARG A 47 9.16 13.54 -7.47
CA ARG A 47 9.55 12.73 -6.30
C ARG A 47 8.91 13.22 -5.00
N ASN A 48 8.88 14.54 -4.78
CA ASN A 48 8.23 15.12 -3.61
C ASN A 48 6.72 14.86 -3.61
N GLN A 49 6.07 14.93 -4.78
CA GLN A 49 4.65 14.63 -4.91
C GLN A 49 4.35 13.16 -4.60
N LEU A 50 5.15 12.22 -5.13
CA LEU A 50 5.02 10.79 -4.83
C LEU A 50 5.23 10.51 -3.33
N SER A 51 6.26 11.11 -2.72
CA SER A 51 6.54 10.97 -1.29
C SER A 51 5.37 11.47 -0.42
N ARG A 52 4.76 12.61 -0.76
CA ARG A 52 3.58 13.12 -0.06
C ARG A 52 2.37 12.20 -0.20
N LYS A 53 2.12 11.68 -1.40
CA LYS A 53 1.04 10.71 -1.63
C LYS A 53 1.25 9.45 -0.79
N LYS A 54 2.47 8.90 -0.77
CA LYS A 54 2.84 7.76 0.06
C LYS A 54 2.60 8.01 1.54
N MET A 55 3.07 9.14 2.08
CA MET A 55 2.85 9.50 3.48
C MET A 55 1.37 9.65 3.82
N ALA A 56 0.61 10.34 2.96
CA ALA A 56 -0.83 10.50 3.14
C ALA A 56 -1.58 9.17 3.08
N ALA A 57 -1.16 8.25 2.21
CA ALA A 57 -1.72 6.92 2.08
C ALA A 57 -1.44 6.08 3.34
N ARG A 58 -0.18 6.05 3.81
CA ARG A 58 0.21 5.36 5.05
C ARG A 58 -0.54 5.90 6.27
N ALA A 59 -0.74 7.22 6.36
CA ALA A 59 -1.48 7.82 7.48
C ALA A 59 -2.95 7.35 7.59
N ARG A 60 -3.56 6.86 6.50
CA ARG A 60 -4.94 6.33 6.50
C ARG A 60 -5.01 4.85 6.82
N MET A 61 -3.90 4.11 6.70
CA MET A 61 -3.87 2.66 6.91
C MET A 61 -4.26 2.24 8.33
N PRO A 62 -3.75 2.85 9.42
CA PRO A 62 -4.06 2.36 10.76
C PRO A 62 -5.55 2.34 11.09
N ASP A 63 -6.28 3.36 10.63
CA ASP A 63 -7.74 3.47 10.83
C ASP A 63 -8.48 2.40 10.04
N ALA A 64 -8.15 2.23 8.76
CA ALA A 64 -8.73 1.18 7.91
C ALA A 64 -8.42 -0.23 8.45
N LEU A 65 -7.18 -0.50 8.85
CA LEU A 65 -6.78 -1.78 9.44
C LEU A 65 -7.50 -2.04 10.78
N SER A 66 -7.73 -0.99 11.57
CA SER A 66 -8.50 -1.10 12.82
C SER A 66 -9.96 -1.46 12.55
N GLY A 67 -10.59 -0.84 11.54
CA GLY A 67 -11.95 -1.18 11.11
C GLY A 67 -12.08 -2.63 10.62
N ILE A 68 -11.10 -3.09 9.82
CA ILE A 68 -11.05 -4.49 9.37
C ILE A 68 -10.82 -5.45 10.55
N SER A 69 -9.92 -5.12 11.48
CA SER A 69 -9.69 -5.91 12.69
C SER A 69 -10.95 -6.03 13.56
N GLY A 70 -11.71 -4.94 13.70
CA GLY A 70 -13.00 -4.93 14.37
C GLY A 70 -13.99 -5.91 13.74
N TYR A 71 -14.18 -5.81 12.43
CA TYR A 71 -15.02 -6.75 11.67
C TYR A 71 -14.58 -8.21 11.84
N VAL A 72 -13.27 -8.51 11.74
CA VAL A 72 -12.76 -9.88 11.87
C VAL A 72 -13.09 -10.48 13.24
N ARG A 73 -13.00 -9.68 14.32
CA ARG A 73 -13.39 -10.12 15.66
C ARG A 73 -14.89 -10.34 15.81
N GLU A 74 -15.71 -9.47 15.22
CA GLU A 74 -17.17 -9.64 15.19
C GLU A 74 -17.57 -10.90 14.43
N VAL A 75 -16.93 -11.18 13.29
CA VAL A 75 -17.13 -12.44 12.58
C VAL A 75 -16.69 -13.62 13.43
N GLY A 76 -15.58 -13.51 14.15
CA GLY A 76 -15.17 -14.55 15.11
C GLY A 76 -16.25 -14.86 16.14
N ARG A 77 -16.90 -13.83 16.70
CA ARG A 77 -18.03 -13.99 17.64
C ARG A 77 -19.25 -14.63 16.97
N PHE A 78 -19.58 -14.22 15.76
CA PHE A 78 -20.70 -14.78 15.00
C PHE A 78 -20.47 -16.26 14.64
N LEU A 79 -19.29 -16.62 14.12
CA LEU A 79 -18.95 -18.00 13.76
C LEU A 79 -18.88 -18.93 14.97
N THR A 80 -18.63 -18.39 16.16
CA THR A 80 -18.62 -19.12 17.43
C THR A 80 -19.97 -19.09 18.15
N GLY A 81 -21.03 -18.55 17.53
CA GLY A 81 -22.36 -18.49 18.12
C GLY A 81 -22.47 -17.59 19.35
N GLN A 82 -21.49 -16.72 19.60
CA GLN A 82 -21.58 -15.72 20.68
C GLN A 82 -22.54 -14.58 20.31
N THR A 83 -22.79 -14.39 19.01
CA THR A 83 -23.74 -13.41 18.47
C THR A 83 -24.52 -14.05 17.33
N ASP A 84 -25.83 -13.87 17.30
CA ASP A 84 -26.69 -14.37 16.22
C ASP A 84 -26.71 -13.44 15.00
N GLU A 85 -26.40 -12.16 15.22
CA GLU A 85 -26.39 -11.15 14.17
C GLU A 85 -25.13 -11.27 13.31
N ARG A 86 -25.34 -11.28 11.99
CA ARG A 86 -24.27 -11.32 11.01
C ARG A 86 -23.57 -9.95 10.97
N PRO A 87 -22.25 -9.89 11.15
CA PRO A 87 -21.52 -8.61 11.17
C PRO A 87 -21.60 -7.88 9.83
N ASP A 88 -21.70 -6.56 9.92
CA ASP A 88 -21.70 -5.68 8.76
C ASP A 88 -20.32 -5.62 8.09
N ALA A 89 -20.33 -5.58 6.76
CA ALA A 89 -19.12 -5.49 5.97
C ALA A 89 -18.39 -4.14 6.21
N PRO A 90 -17.07 -4.13 6.48
CA PRO A 90 -16.29 -2.92 6.74
C PRO A 90 -15.95 -2.19 5.42
N THR A 91 -17.00 -1.77 4.70
CA THR A 91 -16.93 -1.26 3.33
C THR A 91 -16.03 -0.04 3.20
N SER A 92 -16.15 0.91 4.14
CA SER A 92 -15.31 2.11 4.18
C SER A 92 -13.83 1.80 4.39
N SER A 93 -13.52 0.84 5.26
CA SER A 93 -12.14 0.43 5.57
C SER A 93 -11.50 -0.30 4.40
N ILE A 94 -12.23 -1.22 3.76
CA ILE A 94 -11.75 -1.95 2.57
C ILE A 94 -11.54 -1.00 1.39
N GLU A 95 -12.45 -0.03 1.19
CA GLU A 95 -12.30 0.96 0.13
C GLU A 95 -11.09 1.88 0.38
N THR A 96 -10.90 2.31 1.63
CA THR A 96 -9.71 3.07 2.02
C THR A 96 -8.43 2.26 1.73
N LEU A 97 -8.41 0.97 2.09
CA LEU A 97 -7.26 0.12 1.84
C LEU A 97 -6.97 -0.03 0.33
N LYS A 98 -8.00 -0.21 -0.50
CA LYS A 98 -7.85 -0.28 -1.97
C LYS A 98 -7.25 0.99 -2.56
N GLN A 99 -7.65 2.16 -2.07
CA GLN A 99 -7.11 3.45 -2.54
C GLN A 99 -5.64 3.64 -2.15
N VAL A 100 -5.24 3.09 -0.99
CA VAL A 100 -3.87 3.21 -0.49
C VAL A 100 -2.87 2.36 -1.29
N ILE A 101 -3.29 1.22 -1.84
CA ILE A 101 -2.47 0.26 -2.60
C ILE A 101 -1.67 0.94 -3.73
N GLU A 102 -2.23 1.95 -4.40
CA GLU A 102 -1.59 2.67 -5.52
C GLU A 102 -0.39 3.53 -5.08
N HIS A 103 -0.26 3.83 -3.80
CA HIS A 103 0.65 4.87 -3.31
C HIS A 103 1.68 4.38 -2.29
N ILE A 104 1.57 3.13 -1.84
CA ILE A 104 2.49 2.50 -0.88
C ILE A 104 3.57 1.68 -1.59
N ASP A 105 4.52 1.16 -0.82
CA ASP A 105 5.61 0.33 -1.36
C ASP A 105 5.08 -0.98 -1.94
N ASP A 106 5.75 -1.50 -2.96
CA ASP A 106 5.33 -2.70 -3.69
C ASP A 106 5.04 -3.89 -2.77
N ASP A 107 5.88 -4.12 -1.76
CA ASP A 107 5.67 -5.22 -0.82
C ASP A 107 4.42 -5.03 0.04
N ALA A 108 4.22 -3.82 0.58
CA ALA A 108 3.04 -3.50 1.37
C ALA A 108 1.76 -3.46 0.50
N SER A 109 1.91 -3.08 -0.77
CA SER A 109 0.86 -3.08 -1.79
C SER A 109 0.40 -4.51 -2.09
N ALA A 110 1.34 -5.43 -2.34
CA ALA A 110 1.07 -6.85 -2.52
C ALA A 110 0.37 -7.45 -1.31
N ARG A 111 0.87 -7.19 -0.10
CA ARG A 111 0.27 -7.68 1.14
C ARG A 111 -1.14 -7.13 1.39
N SER A 112 -1.35 -5.85 1.10
CA SER A 112 -2.68 -5.22 1.19
C SER A 112 -3.66 -5.79 0.16
N PHE A 113 -3.18 -6.08 -1.05
CA PHE A 113 -3.96 -6.75 -2.08
C PHE A 113 -4.38 -8.16 -1.68
N GLU A 114 -3.47 -8.94 -1.09
CA GLU A 114 -3.78 -10.28 -0.55
C GLU A 114 -4.85 -10.21 0.54
N LEU A 115 -4.74 -9.25 1.47
CA LEU A 115 -5.76 -9.01 2.49
C LEU A 115 -7.15 -8.74 1.88
N VAL A 116 -7.23 -7.83 0.91
CA VAL A 116 -8.49 -7.51 0.24
C VAL A 116 -9.05 -8.73 -0.51
N SER A 117 -8.19 -9.50 -1.16
CA SER A 117 -8.58 -10.72 -1.89
C SER A 117 -9.13 -11.80 -0.95
N TRP A 118 -8.42 -12.07 0.15
CA TRP A 118 -8.89 -13.01 1.17
C TRP A 118 -10.20 -12.57 1.84
N TYR A 119 -10.37 -11.26 2.07
CA TYR A 119 -11.61 -10.73 2.61
C TYR A 119 -12.80 -11.02 1.68
N GLN A 120 -12.61 -10.84 0.36
CA GLN A 120 -13.66 -11.15 -0.62
C GLN A 120 -13.99 -12.65 -0.64
N VAL A 121 -12.98 -13.52 -0.60
CA VAL A 121 -13.18 -14.98 -0.54
C VAL A 121 -13.94 -15.38 0.72
N GLN A 122 -13.50 -14.88 1.87
CA GLN A 122 -14.14 -15.14 3.17
C GLN A 122 -15.60 -14.69 3.16
N ARG A 123 -15.88 -13.48 2.66
CA ARG A 123 -17.24 -12.95 2.56
C ARG A 123 -18.12 -13.80 1.64
N ALA A 124 -17.60 -14.21 0.48
CA ALA A 124 -18.32 -15.07 -0.46
C ALA A 124 -18.66 -16.43 0.17
N ARG A 125 -17.71 -17.05 0.88
CA ARG A 125 -17.94 -18.31 1.61
C ARG A 125 -18.98 -18.17 2.71
N MET A 126 -18.93 -17.09 3.49
CA MET A 126 -19.96 -16.80 4.49
C MET A 126 -21.34 -16.55 3.88
N GLN A 127 -21.44 -16.02 2.65
CA GLN A 127 -22.72 -15.81 1.98
C GLN A 127 -23.30 -17.10 1.40
N GLY A 128 -22.45 -18.03 0.97
CA GLY A 128 -22.87 -19.31 0.41
C GLY A 128 -23.09 -20.44 1.43
N ASN A 129 -22.89 -20.18 2.73
CA ASN A 129 -23.11 -21.16 3.79
C ASN A 129 -24.32 -20.75 4.64
N ASP A 130 -25.38 -21.58 4.60
CA ASP A 130 -26.62 -21.35 5.36
C ASP A 130 -26.42 -21.54 6.88
N ASN A 131 -25.42 -22.32 7.29
CA ASN A 131 -25.02 -22.49 8.68
C ASN A 131 -23.50 -22.35 8.85
N PRO A 132 -22.99 -21.11 8.82
CA PRO A 132 -21.56 -20.85 8.90
C PRO A 132 -20.97 -21.07 10.31
N GLN A 133 -21.82 -21.29 11.32
CA GLN A 133 -21.37 -21.50 12.68
C GLN A 133 -20.55 -22.78 12.78
N ASN A 134 -19.45 -22.67 13.52
CA ASN A 134 -18.50 -23.74 13.78
C ASN A 134 -17.77 -24.34 12.58
N ASP A 135 -17.80 -23.69 11.41
CA ASP A 135 -17.00 -24.09 10.26
C ASP A 135 -15.51 -23.78 10.48
N THR A 136 -14.71 -24.81 10.75
CA THR A 136 -13.24 -24.71 10.95
C THR A 136 -12.53 -24.04 9.77
N GLY A 137 -13.05 -24.15 8.55
CA GLY A 137 -12.53 -23.45 7.38
C GLY A 137 -12.72 -21.94 7.46
N LEU A 138 -13.92 -21.49 7.84
CA LEU A 138 -14.20 -20.07 8.05
C LEU A 138 -13.44 -19.51 9.26
N LEU A 139 -13.29 -20.29 10.33
CA LEU A 139 -12.45 -19.91 11.48
C LEU A 139 -10.99 -19.72 11.08
N TYR A 140 -10.46 -20.59 10.22
CA TYR A 140 -9.10 -20.42 9.68
C TYR A 140 -9.00 -19.15 8.82
N ASP A 141 -9.98 -18.89 7.94
CA ASP A 141 -9.98 -17.72 7.08
C ASP A 141 -9.94 -16.41 7.88
N ILE A 142 -10.67 -16.31 9.01
CA ILE A 142 -10.65 -15.10 9.84
C ILE A 142 -9.34 -14.92 10.62
N VAL A 143 -8.74 -16.02 11.10
CA VAL A 143 -7.40 -15.96 11.73
C VAL A 143 -6.37 -15.49 10.72
N LEU A 144 -6.43 -16.03 9.50
CA LEU A 144 -5.56 -15.61 8.40
C LEU A 144 -5.75 -14.12 8.07
N LEU A 145 -7.00 -13.65 7.99
CA LEU A 145 -7.29 -12.22 7.79
C LEU A 145 -6.69 -11.35 8.90
N LEU A 146 -6.79 -11.75 10.17
CA LEU A 146 -6.19 -10.98 11.25
C LEU A 146 -4.65 -11.02 11.19
N ALA A 147 -4.03 -12.11 10.75
CA ALA A 147 -2.59 -12.19 10.53
C ALA A 147 -2.13 -11.18 9.45
N TYR A 148 -2.86 -11.08 8.34
CA TYR A 148 -2.65 -10.04 7.31
C TYR A 148 -2.79 -8.63 7.85
N VAL A 149 -3.81 -8.38 8.67
CA VAL A 149 -4.00 -7.06 9.29
C VAL A 149 -2.83 -6.73 10.23
N ASN A 150 -2.39 -7.69 11.05
CA ASN A 150 -1.29 -7.52 12.00
C ASN A 150 0.03 -7.21 11.30
N SER A 151 0.37 -7.91 10.21
CA SER A 151 1.63 -7.67 9.48
C SER A 151 1.70 -6.30 8.80
N LEU A 152 0.55 -5.68 8.53
CA LEU A 152 0.48 -4.34 7.95
C LEU A 152 0.54 -3.22 9.00
N PHE A 153 0.33 -3.50 10.30
CA PHE A 153 0.27 -2.46 11.33
C PHE A 153 1.62 -1.77 11.56
N ASP A 154 2.72 -2.52 11.63
CA ASP A 154 4.05 -1.94 11.85
C ASP A 154 4.45 -1.03 10.68
N TYR A 155 4.10 -1.44 9.47
CA TYR A 155 4.26 -0.61 8.28
C TYR A 155 3.36 0.62 8.31
N ALA A 156 2.08 0.46 8.67
CA ALA A 156 1.12 1.56 8.74
C ALA A 156 1.51 2.61 9.79
N ARG A 157 2.15 2.18 10.88
CA ARG A 157 2.68 3.04 11.97
C ARG A 157 4.06 3.61 11.67
N ASN A 158 4.64 3.29 10.51
CA ASN A 158 6.00 3.70 10.12
C ASN A 158 7.08 3.20 11.11
N GLU A 159 6.85 2.06 11.75
CA GLU A 159 7.85 1.34 12.56
C GLU A 159 8.78 0.53 11.65
N THR A 160 8.26 0.02 10.53
CA THR A 160 9.02 -0.65 9.48
C THR A 160 8.89 0.08 8.13
N GLN A 161 9.87 -0.10 7.24
CA GLN A 161 9.83 0.46 5.88
C GLN A 161 9.22 -0.49 4.86
N THR A 162 9.23 -1.78 5.13
CA THR A 162 8.74 -2.84 4.25
C THR A 162 7.92 -3.84 5.06
N VAL A 163 7.16 -4.67 4.34
CA VAL A 163 6.36 -5.75 4.92
C VAL A 163 6.90 -7.05 4.35
N SER A 164 7.08 -8.07 5.19
CA SER A 164 7.44 -9.39 4.67
C SER A 164 6.32 -9.91 3.78
N ASN A 165 6.67 -10.48 2.62
CA ASN A 165 5.75 -11.20 1.73
C ASN A 165 5.84 -12.73 1.90
N GLU A 166 6.59 -13.20 2.89
CA GLU A 166 6.68 -14.61 3.22
C GLU A 166 5.35 -15.14 3.78
N ARG A 167 5.17 -16.47 3.78
CA ARG A 167 4.01 -17.06 4.45
C ARG A 167 4.10 -16.79 5.94
N PHE A 168 2.95 -16.60 6.59
CA PHE A 168 2.90 -16.44 8.03
C PHE A 168 3.49 -17.65 8.72
N SER A 169 4.34 -17.39 9.69
CA SER A 169 4.82 -18.39 10.61
C SER A 169 3.66 -18.93 11.47
N ARG A 170 3.88 -20.12 12.01
CA ARG A 170 2.95 -20.72 12.98
C ARG A 170 2.68 -19.78 14.16
N ASP A 171 3.71 -19.12 14.68
CA ASP A 171 3.59 -18.26 15.85
C ASP A 171 2.74 -17.01 15.56
N GLU A 172 2.88 -16.43 14.37
CA GLU A 172 2.04 -15.30 13.92
C GLU A 172 0.57 -15.72 13.78
N MET A 173 0.31 -16.90 13.20
CA MET A 173 -1.05 -17.42 13.08
C MET A 173 -1.67 -17.75 14.44
N MET A 174 -0.90 -18.31 15.38
CA MET A 174 -1.37 -18.58 16.74
C MET A 174 -1.62 -17.27 17.51
N SER A 175 -0.77 -16.26 17.34
CA SER A 175 -0.98 -14.93 17.89
C SER A 175 -2.27 -14.29 17.35
N ALA A 176 -2.47 -14.35 16.03
CA ALA A 176 -3.69 -13.88 15.38
C ALA A 176 -4.94 -14.63 15.91
N ARG A 177 -4.88 -15.95 16.07
CA ARG A 177 -5.97 -16.74 16.67
C ARG A 177 -6.33 -16.24 18.06
N ASN A 178 -5.34 -16.06 18.93
CA ASN A 178 -5.58 -15.61 20.30
C ASN A 178 -6.13 -14.17 20.37
N ASN A 179 -5.81 -13.34 19.37
CA ASN A 179 -6.35 -11.98 19.24
C ASN A 179 -7.73 -11.92 18.58
N THR A 180 -8.16 -13.00 17.92
CA THR A 180 -9.45 -13.12 17.23
C THR A 180 -10.54 -13.60 18.19
N PHE A 181 -10.24 -14.60 19.02
CA PHE A 181 -11.22 -15.26 19.88
C PHE A 181 -10.98 -14.98 21.36
N ASP A 182 -12.05 -14.88 22.14
CA ASP A 182 -11.95 -14.75 23.60
C ASP A 182 -11.35 -16.03 24.20
N LEU A 183 -10.35 -15.88 25.06
CA LEU A 183 -9.70 -16.97 25.79
C LEU A 183 -10.72 -17.83 26.55
N LYS A 184 -11.73 -17.20 27.17
CA LYS A 184 -12.78 -17.95 27.88
C LYS A 184 -13.54 -18.89 26.96
N TYR A 185 -13.82 -18.43 25.74
CA TYR A 185 -14.51 -19.23 24.74
C TYR A 185 -13.64 -20.38 24.23
N ILE A 186 -12.36 -20.11 23.95
CA ILE A 186 -11.39 -21.13 23.52
C ILE A 186 -11.33 -22.28 24.53
N LEU A 187 -11.20 -21.97 25.82
CA LEU A 187 -11.12 -22.97 26.88
C LEU A 187 -12.41 -23.80 27.03
N GLY A 188 -13.57 -23.20 26.77
CA GLY A 188 -14.86 -23.89 26.79
C GLY A 188 -15.09 -24.83 25.59
N HIS A 189 -14.36 -24.65 24.50
CA HIS A 189 -14.59 -25.33 23.21
C HIS A 189 -13.30 -25.93 22.62
N GLU A 190 -12.43 -26.46 23.49
CA GLU A 190 -11.08 -26.92 23.14
C GLU A 190 -11.05 -27.88 21.93
N GLY A 191 -12.03 -28.80 21.83
CA GLY A 191 -12.10 -29.77 20.73
C GLY A 191 -12.25 -29.14 19.34
N GLN A 192 -12.96 -28.01 19.22
CA GLN A 192 -13.12 -27.29 17.96
C GLN A 192 -11.83 -26.55 17.59
N PHE A 193 -11.20 -25.91 18.57
CA PHE A 193 -9.95 -25.18 18.37
C PHE A 193 -8.77 -26.11 18.11
N MET A 194 -8.81 -27.36 18.58
CA MET A 194 -7.80 -28.36 18.24
C MET A 194 -7.74 -28.63 16.73
N GLN A 195 -8.89 -28.72 16.05
CA GLN A 195 -8.92 -28.88 14.59
C GLN A 195 -8.41 -27.64 13.85
N LEU A 196 -8.70 -26.44 14.38
CA LEU A 196 -8.16 -25.20 13.85
C LEU A 196 -6.63 -25.15 14.00
N ASP A 197 -6.11 -25.56 15.16
CA ASP A 197 -4.68 -25.57 15.47
C ASP A 197 -3.93 -26.59 14.59
N GLU A 198 -4.51 -27.77 14.35
CA GLU A 198 -3.99 -28.74 13.40
C GLU A 198 -3.97 -28.17 11.97
N ARG A 199 -5.02 -27.46 11.56
CA ARG A 199 -5.10 -26.83 10.24
C ARG A 199 -4.08 -25.71 10.07
N ILE A 200 -3.78 -24.95 11.13
CA ILE A 200 -2.70 -23.96 11.16
C ILE A 200 -1.35 -24.66 10.99
N GLN A 201 -1.10 -25.74 11.74
CA GLN A 201 0.14 -26.52 11.66
C GLN A 201 0.40 -27.12 10.28
N ASN A 202 -0.65 -27.57 9.58
CA ASN A 202 -0.51 -28.20 8.27
C ASN A 202 -0.31 -27.20 7.11
N ARG A 203 -0.56 -25.90 7.33
CA ARG A 203 -0.55 -24.87 6.27
C ARG A 203 0.56 -23.83 6.40
N CYS A 204 1.18 -23.72 7.57
CA CYS A 204 2.34 -22.86 7.83
C CYS A 204 3.61 -23.72 7.77
#